data_AF-A0A2E3DLR2-F1
#
_entry.id   AF-A0A2E3DLR2-F1
#
_cell.length_a   1.000
_cell.length_b   1.000
_cell.length_c   1.000
_cell.angle_alpha   90.00
_cell.angle_beta   90.00
_cell.angle_gamma   90.00
#
_symmetry.space_group_name_H-M   'P 1'
#
loop_
_entity.id
_entity.type
_entity.pdbx_description
1 polymer ?
#
loop_
_entity_poly.entity_id
_entity_poly.type
_entity_poly.pdbx_seq_one_letter_code
_entity_poly.pdbx_strand_id
1 'polypeptide(L)'
;MNISYRLQLLLAAIILVFTPHLQAQGLLTKYTPAVWKNPAGEILNYRYRSPAKLETGQKYPLLLFLHGAGGRGDDNRGELTDAGTIQALEKAGVSGEFNSYVLAGQVPKNKLWVDVNWRSNSHKMPEISTSMKLMFEVMDAFIADPANQIDKDRIYVMGLSMGGYGTWDAIQRRPNFFAAAVPICGGADSALAASIAHVPVWAWHGDKDQAISVDRSRAIVDALKRSGGSPRYSEIKGRGHDSWVDAFYHAPLWQWLYSHKKRAAGVRFDPVKKDIEGWTVFVDPTLLEGEYSDLGREAIKMLANHLQRIKIFVPETQLKTMQTLEIWLERHHPTLGAMQYHPGARWLRDNGHDPRLLNKVHLPRAASLLSRQQILKHPAVILHELAHSYHDQVLGFEHTEVKQAYDRAMAAGKYQEVLLYTGRTVKHYGTTNEKEFFAEATEAYFYRNDFYPFVAAELEIYDPFTFSVLEKIWGRLD
;
A
#
# COMPACT_ATOMS: atom_id res chain seq x y z
N MET A 1 -37.60 -24.53 -60.89
CA MET A 1 -37.44 -23.42 -59.92
C MET A 1 -38.20 -23.83 -58.67
N ASN A 2 -37.69 -23.99 -57.45
CA ASN A 2 -36.59 -23.34 -56.75
C ASN A 2 -36.06 -24.28 -55.63
N ILE A 3 -35.02 -25.06 -55.91
CA ILE A 3 -34.26 -25.80 -54.88
C ILE A 3 -32.94 -25.06 -54.55
N SER A 4 -32.58 -24.02 -55.30
CA SER A 4 -31.28 -23.33 -55.22
C SER A 4 -31.15 -22.26 -54.11
N TYR A 5 -32.24 -21.82 -53.46
CA TYR A 5 -32.17 -20.70 -52.49
C TYR A 5 -32.01 -21.11 -51.02
N ARG A 6 -32.24 -22.39 -50.66
CA ARG A 6 -32.07 -22.86 -49.27
C ARG A 6 -30.64 -23.28 -48.91
N LEU A 7 -29.76 -23.50 -49.90
CA LEU A 7 -28.37 -23.91 -49.66
C LEU A 7 -27.42 -22.73 -49.40
N GLN A 8 -27.73 -21.53 -49.94
CA GLN A 8 -26.89 -20.33 -49.77
C GLN A 8 -27.01 -19.69 -48.37
N LEU A 9 -28.17 -19.80 -47.71
CA LEU A 9 -28.36 -19.28 -46.34
C LEU A 9 -27.70 -20.18 -45.28
N LEU A 10 -27.57 -21.49 -45.53
CA LEU A 10 -26.85 -22.42 -44.67
C LEU A 10 -25.33 -22.25 -44.77
N LEU A 11 -24.78 -21.95 -45.96
CA LEU A 11 -23.35 -21.65 -46.09
C LEU A 11 -22.97 -20.31 -45.44
N ALA A 12 -23.81 -19.27 -45.53
CA ALA A 12 -23.52 -17.97 -44.90
C ALA A 12 -23.55 -18.02 -43.36
N ALA A 13 -24.45 -18.82 -42.78
CA ALA A 13 -24.51 -19.05 -41.33
C ALA A 13 -23.34 -19.91 -40.81
N ILE A 14 -22.86 -20.87 -41.62
CA ILE A 14 -21.67 -21.68 -41.30
C ILE A 14 -20.39 -20.82 -41.40
N ILE A 15 -20.29 -19.91 -42.37
CA ILE A 15 -19.12 -19.01 -42.51
C ILE A 15 -19.02 -18.01 -41.33
N LEU A 16 -20.15 -17.58 -40.73
CA LEU A 16 -20.15 -16.64 -39.60
C LEU A 16 -19.80 -17.26 -38.23
N VAL A 17 -20.02 -18.56 -38.03
CA VAL A 17 -19.65 -19.26 -36.78
C VAL A 17 -18.21 -19.82 -36.83
N PHE A 18 -17.67 -20.05 -38.02
CA PHE A 18 -16.30 -20.57 -38.19
C PHE A 18 -15.20 -19.49 -38.06
N THR A 19 -15.48 -18.23 -38.38
CA THR A 19 -14.45 -17.15 -38.39
C THR A 19 -13.88 -16.78 -37.02
N PRO A 20 -14.64 -16.65 -35.91
CA PRO A 20 -14.06 -16.35 -34.60
C PRO A 20 -13.26 -17.53 -34.03
N HIS A 21 -13.69 -18.77 -34.31
CA HIS A 21 -13.00 -19.97 -33.86
C HIS A 21 -11.65 -20.15 -34.59
N LEU A 22 -11.61 -19.92 -35.90
CA LEU A 22 -10.36 -19.93 -36.69
C LEU A 22 -9.40 -18.83 -36.23
N GLN A 23 -9.91 -17.64 -35.91
CA GLN A 23 -9.10 -16.54 -35.40
C GLN A 23 -8.52 -16.83 -34.01
N ALA A 24 -9.31 -17.41 -33.09
CA ALA A 24 -8.81 -17.87 -31.79
C ALA A 24 -7.73 -18.96 -31.93
N GLN A 25 -7.93 -19.90 -32.85
CA GLN A 25 -6.97 -20.96 -33.16
C GLN A 25 -5.62 -20.38 -33.61
N GLY A 26 -5.65 -19.38 -34.50
CA GLY A 26 -4.46 -18.71 -35.01
C GLY A 26 -3.76 -17.80 -33.99
N LEU A 27 -4.48 -17.26 -33.01
CA LEU A 27 -3.86 -16.52 -31.90
C LEU A 27 -3.21 -17.47 -30.89
N LEU A 28 -3.81 -18.63 -30.65
CA LEU A 28 -3.31 -19.59 -29.66
C LEU A 28 -1.94 -20.16 -30.03
N THR A 29 -1.59 -20.19 -31.33
CA THR A 29 -0.25 -20.60 -31.78
C THR A 29 0.85 -19.62 -31.39
N LYS A 30 0.51 -18.37 -31.04
CA LYS A 30 1.45 -17.39 -30.48
C LYS A 30 1.79 -17.66 -29.01
N TYR A 31 1.09 -18.60 -28.36
CA TYR A 31 1.28 -18.97 -26.97
C TYR A 31 1.88 -20.37 -26.87
N THR A 32 3.04 -20.48 -26.23
CA THR A 32 3.73 -21.74 -26.00
C THR A 32 2.98 -22.57 -24.96
N PRO A 33 2.52 -23.79 -25.30
CA PRO A 33 1.96 -24.72 -24.33
C PRO A 33 3.07 -25.36 -23.49
N ALA A 34 2.81 -25.50 -22.20
CA ALA A 34 3.68 -26.17 -21.25
C ALA A 34 2.86 -26.89 -20.16
N VAL A 35 3.53 -27.76 -19.43
CA VAL A 35 2.95 -28.54 -18.35
C VAL A 35 3.88 -28.46 -17.15
N TRP A 36 3.35 -28.04 -16.00
CA TRP A 36 4.06 -28.11 -14.75
C TRP A 36 3.69 -29.39 -14.02
N LYS A 37 4.68 -30.10 -13.50
CA LYS A 37 4.50 -31.25 -12.63
C LYS A 37 5.36 -31.05 -11.39
N ASN A 38 4.72 -30.93 -10.24
CA ASN A 38 5.44 -30.74 -8.99
C ASN A 38 5.97 -32.08 -8.43
N PRO A 39 6.82 -32.08 -7.39
CA PRO A 39 7.34 -33.31 -6.80
C PRO A 39 6.27 -34.26 -6.23
N ALA A 40 5.09 -33.74 -5.86
CA ALA A 40 3.95 -34.54 -5.42
C ALA A 40 3.18 -35.19 -6.58
N GLY A 41 3.58 -34.94 -7.83
CA GLY A 41 2.95 -35.48 -9.03
C GLY A 41 1.69 -34.72 -9.48
N GLU A 42 1.37 -33.60 -8.84
CA GLU A 42 0.27 -32.73 -9.23
C GLU A 42 0.64 -31.97 -10.51
N ILE A 43 -0.33 -31.79 -11.41
CA ILE A 43 -0.10 -31.24 -12.75
C ILE A 43 -0.93 -29.97 -12.97
N LEU A 44 -0.33 -28.97 -13.61
CA LEU A 44 -1.03 -27.80 -14.14
C LEU A 44 -0.61 -27.56 -15.60
N ASN A 45 -1.58 -27.61 -16.51
CA ASN A 45 -1.41 -27.13 -17.87
C ASN A 45 -1.31 -25.61 -17.86
N TYR A 46 -0.39 -25.04 -18.62
CA TYR A 46 -0.32 -23.59 -18.76
C TYR A 46 0.20 -23.19 -20.14
N ARG A 47 -0.08 -21.95 -20.49
CA ARG A 47 0.44 -21.28 -21.66
C ARG A 47 1.12 -19.99 -21.28
N TYR A 48 2.14 -19.63 -22.05
CA TYR A 48 2.74 -18.31 -21.96
C TYR A 48 3.02 -17.73 -23.34
N ARG A 49 3.10 -16.41 -23.41
CA ARG A 49 3.54 -15.69 -24.60
C ARG A 49 4.57 -14.66 -24.21
N SER A 50 5.68 -14.67 -24.93
CA SER A 50 6.76 -13.71 -24.77
C SER A 50 6.41 -12.33 -25.35
N PRO A 51 7.06 -11.25 -24.87
CA PRO A 51 7.13 -9.98 -25.57
C PRO A 51 7.51 -10.18 -27.04
N ALA A 52 6.95 -9.35 -27.93
CA ALA A 52 7.21 -9.43 -29.36
C ALA A 52 8.68 -9.16 -29.71
N LYS A 53 9.40 -8.44 -28.82
CA LYS A 53 10.82 -8.14 -28.96
C LYS A 53 11.55 -8.43 -27.65
N LEU A 54 12.33 -9.51 -27.63
CA LEU A 54 13.26 -9.83 -26.57
C LEU A 54 14.67 -9.39 -26.96
N GLU A 55 15.30 -8.63 -26.08
CA GLU A 55 16.65 -8.09 -26.21
C GLU A 55 17.45 -8.52 -24.98
N THR A 56 18.72 -8.86 -25.20
CA THR A 56 19.63 -9.26 -24.12
C THR A 56 19.91 -8.08 -23.21
N GLY A 57 19.75 -8.27 -21.89
CA GLY A 57 20.03 -7.26 -20.87
C GLY A 57 18.84 -6.36 -20.52
N GLN A 58 17.70 -6.53 -21.18
CA GLN A 58 16.45 -5.85 -20.83
C GLN A 58 15.62 -6.68 -19.87
N LYS A 59 14.73 -6.03 -19.10
CA LYS A 59 13.76 -6.72 -18.24
C LYS A 59 12.32 -6.42 -18.67
N TYR A 60 11.48 -7.44 -18.68
CA TYR A 60 10.13 -7.38 -19.23
C TYR A 60 9.05 -7.59 -18.17
N PRO A 61 7.91 -6.86 -18.25
CA PRO A 61 6.77 -7.13 -17.40
C PRO A 61 6.19 -8.53 -17.57
N LEU A 62 5.45 -8.98 -16.56
CA LEU A 62 4.69 -10.23 -16.59
C LEU A 62 3.25 -9.99 -16.18
N LEU A 63 2.29 -10.37 -17.03
CA LEU A 63 0.87 -10.44 -16.70
C LEU A 63 0.47 -11.88 -16.42
N LEU A 64 0.13 -12.18 -15.17
CA LEU A 64 -0.58 -13.40 -14.79
C LEU A 64 -2.07 -13.22 -15.11
N PHE A 65 -2.59 -14.05 -16.01
CA PHE A 65 -4.01 -14.09 -16.33
C PHE A 65 -4.70 -15.31 -15.71
N LEU A 66 -5.81 -15.09 -15.02
CA LEU A 66 -6.62 -16.13 -14.38
C LEU A 66 -8.00 -16.21 -15.06
N HIS A 67 -8.28 -17.32 -15.72
CA HIS A 67 -9.52 -17.51 -16.49
C HIS A 67 -10.75 -17.74 -15.59
N GLY A 68 -11.94 -17.57 -16.17
CA GLY A 68 -13.22 -17.85 -15.53
C GLY A 68 -13.56 -19.33 -15.50
N ALA A 69 -14.72 -19.70 -14.96
CA ALA A 69 -15.11 -21.10 -14.83
C ALA A 69 -15.26 -21.84 -16.17
N GLY A 70 -15.46 -21.09 -17.27
CA GLY A 70 -15.59 -21.61 -18.64
C GLY A 70 -14.28 -22.13 -19.23
N GLY A 71 -13.13 -21.59 -18.80
CA GLY A 71 -11.82 -22.03 -19.28
C GLY A 71 -11.28 -23.31 -18.65
N ARG A 72 -11.99 -23.89 -17.68
CA ARG A 72 -11.54 -25.11 -16.98
C ARG A 72 -11.50 -26.31 -17.91
N GLY A 73 -10.48 -27.16 -17.73
CA GLY A 73 -10.30 -28.36 -18.53
C GLY A 73 -8.87 -28.86 -18.49
N ASP A 74 -8.57 -29.78 -19.40
CA ASP A 74 -7.26 -30.44 -19.51
C ASP A 74 -6.69 -30.34 -20.94
N ASP A 75 -7.25 -29.45 -21.78
CA ASP A 75 -6.89 -29.32 -23.19
C ASP A 75 -5.71 -28.35 -23.45
N ASN A 76 -5.29 -27.60 -22.42
CA ASN A 76 -4.32 -26.51 -22.47
C ASN A 76 -4.69 -25.48 -23.55
N ARG A 77 -5.96 -25.03 -23.54
CA ARG A 77 -6.50 -24.01 -24.46
C ARG A 77 -7.54 -23.13 -23.77
N GLY A 78 -8.40 -23.74 -22.94
CA GLY A 78 -9.52 -23.07 -22.27
C GLY A 78 -9.12 -21.84 -21.47
N GLU A 79 -7.91 -21.82 -20.90
CA GLU A 79 -7.37 -20.71 -20.13
C GLU A 79 -7.21 -19.41 -20.91
N LEU A 80 -7.17 -19.45 -22.25
CA LEU A 80 -7.09 -18.28 -23.12
C LEU A 80 -8.32 -18.12 -24.03
N THR A 81 -9.07 -19.18 -24.30
CA THR A 81 -10.26 -19.11 -25.17
C THR A 81 -11.55 -18.76 -24.44
N ASP A 82 -11.56 -18.83 -23.10
CA ASP A 82 -12.69 -18.38 -22.28
C ASP A 82 -12.94 -16.87 -22.45
N ALA A 83 -14.22 -16.50 -22.50
CA ALA A 83 -14.68 -15.10 -22.47
C ALA A 83 -14.04 -14.16 -23.52
N GLY A 84 -13.49 -14.68 -24.62
CA GLY A 84 -12.79 -13.88 -25.64
C GLY A 84 -11.46 -13.29 -25.17
N THR A 85 -10.86 -13.88 -24.13
CA THR A 85 -9.64 -13.40 -23.49
C THR A 85 -8.49 -13.23 -24.49
N ILE A 86 -8.22 -14.23 -25.33
CA ILE A 86 -7.08 -14.16 -26.24
C ILE A 86 -7.20 -13.02 -27.26
N GLN A 87 -8.41 -12.69 -27.71
CA GLN A 87 -8.67 -11.54 -28.58
C GLN A 87 -8.49 -10.23 -27.81
N ALA A 88 -8.94 -10.17 -26.56
CA ALA A 88 -8.77 -9.00 -25.71
C ALA A 88 -7.28 -8.69 -25.46
N LEU A 89 -6.48 -9.70 -25.09
CA LEU A 89 -5.05 -9.56 -24.85
C LEU A 89 -4.27 -9.13 -26.11
N GLU A 90 -4.64 -9.69 -27.27
CA GLU A 90 -4.05 -9.28 -28.55
C GLU A 90 -4.42 -7.84 -28.90
N LYS A 91 -5.70 -7.46 -28.78
CA LYS A 91 -6.16 -6.11 -29.12
C LYS A 91 -5.58 -5.05 -28.17
N ALA A 92 -5.43 -5.39 -26.89
CA ALA A 92 -4.77 -4.54 -25.92
C ALA A 92 -3.26 -4.40 -26.16
N GLY A 93 -2.69 -5.17 -27.09
CA GLY A 93 -1.27 -5.07 -27.42
C GLY A 93 -0.36 -5.55 -26.29
N VAL A 94 -0.81 -6.47 -25.42
CA VAL A 94 -0.05 -6.87 -24.21
C VAL A 94 1.39 -7.27 -24.53
N SER A 95 1.60 -8.16 -25.49
CA SER A 95 2.94 -8.58 -25.90
C SER A 95 3.61 -7.64 -26.90
N GLY A 96 2.89 -6.68 -27.48
CA GLY A 96 3.39 -5.76 -28.50
C GLY A 96 3.65 -4.35 -27.96
N GLU A 97 2.59 -3.62 -27.63
CA GLU A 97 2.63 -2.26 -27.09
C GLU A 97 3.32 -2.21 -25.71
N PHE A 98 2.94 -3.10 -24.80
CA PHE A 98 3.49 -3.11 -23.45
C PHE A 98 4.74 -3.99 -23.30
N ASN A 99 5.13 -4.71 -24.36
CA ASN A 99 6.23 -5.68 -24.36
C ASN A 99 6.20 -6.60 -23.12
N SER A 100 5.01 -7.09 -22.77
CA SER A 100 4.78 -7.91 -21.58
C SER A 100 4.68 -9.39 -21.92
N TYR A 101 5.20 -10.23 -21.02
CA TYR A 101 4.80 -11.62 -20.97
C TYR A 101 3.31 -11.73 -20.59
N VAL A 102 2.66 -12.76 -21.12
CA VAL A 102 1.40 -13.28 -20.59
C VAL A 102 1.65 -14.70 -20.10
N LEU A 103 1.17 -15.02 -18.91
CA LEU A 103 1.22 -16.36 -18.32
C LEU A 103 -0.19 -16.75 -17.84
N ALA A 104 -0.72 -17.88 -18.29
CA ALA A 104 -2.07 -18.34 -17.98
C ALA A 104 -2.07 -19.86 -17.71
N GLY A 105 -2.45 -20.26 -16.50
CA GLY A 105 -2.65 -21.67 -16.15
C GLY A 105 -4.10 -22.11 -16.37
N GLN A 106 -4.30 -23.37 -16.72
CA GLN A 106 -5.62 -23.98 -16.86
C GLN A 106 -6.00 -24.77 -15.63
N VAL A 107 -7.06 -24.33 -14.95
CA VAL A 107 -7.63 -25.06 -13.81
C VAL A 107 -8.33 -26.33 -14.31
N PRO A 108 -8.06 -27.51 -13.72
CA PRO A 108 -8.78 -28.74 -14.06
C PRO A 108 -10.30 -28.62 -13.87
N LYS A 109 -11.07 -29.41 -14.62
CA LYS A 109 -12.55 -29.31 -14.68
C LYS A 109 -13.26 -29.32 -13.31
N ASN A 110 -12.73 -30.09 -12.35
CA ASN A 110 -13.28 -30.28 -11.02
C ASN A 110 -12.58 -29.46 -9.91
N LYS A 111 -11.72 -28.50 -10.29
CA LYS A 111 -10.99 -27.63 -9.36
C LYS A 111 -11.37 -26.16 -9.56
N LEU A 112 -10.89 -25.31 -8.66
CA LEU A 112 -11.14 -23.87 -8.64
C LEU A 112 -9.84 -23.13 -8.31
N TRP A 113 -9.77 -21.85 -8.71
CA TRP A 113 -8.72 -20.96 -8.20
C TRP A 113 -8.83 -20.76 -6.69
N VAL A 114 -10.05 -20.70 -6.16
CA VAL A 114 -10.34 -20.52 -4.74
C VAL A 114 -11.51 -21.43 -4.37
N ASP A 115 -11.35 -22.26 -3.33
CA ASP A 115 -12.33 -23.28 -2.92
C ASP A 115 -13.48 -22.66 -2.11
N VAL A 116 -14.29 -21.83 -2.77
CA VAL A 116 -15.39 -21.05 -2.16
C VAL A 116 -16.70 -21.22 -2.92
N ASN A 117 -17.81 -21.04 -2.19
CA ASN A 117 -19.13 -20.97 -2.81
C ASN A 117 -19.36 -19.57 -3.40
N TRP A 118 -19.35 -19.46 -4.73
CA TRP A 118 -19.53 -18.18 -5.44
C TRP A 118 -20.90 -17.51 -5.22
N ARG A 119 -21.91 -18.27 -4.78
CA ARG A 119 -23.25 -17.73 -4.46
C ARG A 119 -23.33 -17.10 -3.07
N SER A 120 -22.34 -17.33 -2.22
CA SER A 120 -22.29 -16.69 -0.90
C SER A 120 -21.87 -15.22 -1.06
N ASN A 121 -22.54 -14.31 -0.36
CA ASN A 121 -22.22 -12.88 -0.36
C ASN A 121 -20.89 -12.56 0.33
N SER A 122 -20.32 -13.49 1.10
CA SER A 122 -19.02 -13.33 1.74
C SER A 122 -18.32 -14.68 1.93
N HIS A 123 -17.04 -14.64 2.24
CA HIS A 123 -16.26 -15.79 2.67
C HIS A 123 -15.06 -15.35 3.51
N LYS A 124 -14.52 -16.28 4.28
CA LYS A 124 -13.17 -16.17 4.82
C LYS A 124 -12.20 -16.85 3.86
N MET A 125 -10.97 -16.33 3.76
CA MET A 125 -9.96 -16.92 2.89
C MET A 125 -9.71 -18.38 3.29
N PRO A 126 -9.94 -19.37 2.39
CA PRO A 126 -9.72 -20.77 2.71
C PRO A 126 -8.22 -21.11 2.67
N GLU A 127 -7.90 -22.37 2.95
CA GLU A 127 -6.60 -22.93 2.56
C GLU A 127 -6.36 -22.74 1.05
N ILE A 128 -5.09 -22.61 0.66
CA ILE A 128 -4.75 -22.40 -0.75
C ILE A 128 -5.18 -23.62 -1.57
N SER A 129 -5.90 -23.39 -2.68
CA SER A 129 -6.30 -24.48 -3.56
C SER A 129 -5.07 -25.07 -4.27
N THR A 130 -5.14 -26.35 -4.65
CA THR A 130 -4.10 -26.99 -5.46
C THR A 130 -3.79 -26.18 -6.73
N SER A 131 -4.81 -25.64 -7.40
CA SER A 131 -4.61 -24.90 -8.65
C SER A 131 -3.88 -23.58 -8.44
N MET A 132 -4.21 -22.81 -7.40
CA MET A 132 -3.50 -21.56 -7.09
C MET A 132 -2.06 -21.84 -6.64
N LYS A 133 -1.87 -22.87 -5.81
CA LYS A 133 -0.54 -23.31 -5.38
C LYS A 133 0.35 -23.66 -6.58
N LEU A 134 -0.14 -24.48 -7.52
CA LEU A 134 0.62 -24.84 -8.71
C LEU A 134 0.87 -23.63 -9.63
N MET A 135 -0.07 -22.71 -9.75
CA MET A 135 0.12 -21.48 -10.54
C MET A 135 1.21 -20.59 -9.93
N PHE A 136 1.26 -20.51 -8.61
CA PHE A 136 2.34 -19.84 -7.89
C PHE A 136 3.69 -20.52 -8.11
N GLU A 137 3.77 -21.85 -8.06
CA GLU A 137 5.00 -22.60 -8.39
C GLU A 137 5.46 -22.34 -9.82
N VAL A 138 4.54 -22.38 -10.80
CA VAL A 138 4.83 -22.05 -12.21
C VAL A 138 5.36 -20.64 -12.34
N MET A 139 4.69 -19.66 -11.72
CA MET A 139 5.09 -18.26 -11.79
C MET A 139 6.47 -18.04 -11.17
N ASP A 140 6.76 -18.66 -10.01
CA ASP A 140 8.05 -18.55 -9.34
C ASP A 140 9.17 -19.16 -10.18
N ALA A 141 8.94 -20.35 -10.76
CA ALA A 141 9.89 -20.99 -11.66
C ALA A 141 10.12 -20.16 -12.93
N PHE A 142 9.06 -19.61 -13.53
CA PHE A 142 9.12 -18.76 -14.71
C PHE A 142 9.92 -17.48 -14.45
N ILE A 143 9.75 -16.87 -13.27
CA ILE A 143 10.49 -15.66 -12.86
C ILE A 143 11.95 -15.98 -12.51
N ALA A 144 12.22 -17.16 -11.95
CA ALA A 144 13.56 -17.58 -11.56
C ALA A 144 14.46 -17.91 -12.76
N ASP A 145 13.88 -18.31 -13.89
CA ASP A 145 14.63 -18.58 -15.11
C ASP A 145 15.22 -17.28 -15.70
N PRO A 146 16.56 -17.12 -15.72
CA PRO A 146 17.20 -15.92 -16.24
C PRO A 146 16.95 -15.70 -17.74
N ALA A 147 16.60 -16.75 -18.50
CA ALA A 147 16.28 -16.63 -19.93
C ALA A 147 15.01 -15.79 -20.17
N ASN A 148 14.08 -15.77 -19.21
CA ASN A 148 12.84 -15.01 -19.33
C ASN A 148 13.04 -13.51 -19.07
N GLN A 149 14.11 -13.13 -18.36
CA GLN A 149 14.46 -11.72 -18.07
C GLN A 149 13.29 -10.91 -17.45
N ILE A 150 12.63 -11.45 -16.42
CA ILE A 150 11.44 -10.80 -15.83
C ILE A 150 11.82 -9.58 -14.97
N ASP A 151 11.09 -8.49 -15.18
CA ASP A 151 11.07 -7.33 -14.28
C ASP A 151 10.21 -7.64 -13.05
N LYS A 152 10.88 -7.93 -11.93
CA LYS A 152 10.24 -8.29 -10.65
C LYS A 152 9.43 -7.15 -10.04
N ASP A 153 9.53 -5.93 -10.56
CA ASP A 153 8.74 -4.79 -10.13
C ASP A 153 7.58 -4.51 -11.08
N ARG A 154 7.40 -5.26 -12.17
CA ARG A 154 6.28 -5.13 -13.11
C ARG A 154 5.59 -6.47 -13.33
N ILE A 155 5.15 -7.08 -12.22
CA ILE A 155 4.34 -8.29 -12.23
C ILE A 155 2.89 -7.91 -11.92
N TYR A 156 1.97 -8.24 -12.81
CA TYR A 156 0.56 -7.89 -12.72
C TYR A 156 -0.31 -9.14 -12.64
N VAL A 157 -1.50 -9.02 -12.05
CA VAL A 157 -2.50 -10.10 -12.06
C VAL A 157 -3.87 -9.57 -12.49
N MET A 158 -4.53 -10.30 -13.39
CA MET A 158 -5.86 -10.00 -13.87
C MET A 158 -6.67 -11.28 -14.03
N GLY A 159 -7.96 -11.23 -13.76
CA GLY A 159 -8.83 -12.36 -13.99
C GLY A 159 -10.31 -12.03 -13.86
N LEU A 160 -11.15 -12.89 -14.43
CA LEU A 160 -12.60 -12.70 -14.52
C LEU A 160 -13.36 -13.82 -13.82
N SER A 161 -14.50 -13.51 -13.19
CA SER A 161 -15.39 -14.49 -12.54
C SER A 161 -14.61 -15.35 -11.53
N MET A 162 -14.47 -16.67 -11.76
CA MET A 162 -13.59 -17.55 -11.00
C MET A 162 -12.15 -17.01 -10.89
N GLY A 163 -11.59 -16.46 -11.97
CA GLY A 163 -10.29 -15.81 -11.99
C GLY A 163 -10.28 -14.44 -11.31
N GLY A 164 -11.45 -13.79 -11.17
CA GLY A 164 -11.63 -12.60 -10.35
C GLY A 164 -11.45 -12.92 -8.86
N TYR A 165 -12.00 -14.05 -8.39
CA TYR A 165 -11.68 -14.60 -7.06
C TYR A 165 -10.19 -14.93 -6.94
N GLY A 166 -9.63 -15.61 -7.95
CA GLY A 166 -8.21 -15.94 -7.97
C GLY A 166 -7.29 -14.70 -7.92
N THR A 167 -7.70 -13.60 -8.53
CA THR A 167 -6.94 -12.34 -8.52
C THR A 167 -6.89 -11.73 -7.13
N TRP A 168 -8.03 -11.70 -6.44
CA TRP A 168 -8.10 -11.27 -5.04
C TRP A 168 -7.28 -12.18 -4.11
N ASP A 169 -7.45 -13.50 -4.24
CA ASP A 169 -6.70 -14.50 -3.47
C ASP A 169 -5.19 -14.36 -3.70
N ALA A 170 -4.78 -14.14 -4.95
CA ALA A 170 -3.37 -13.99 -5.31
C ALA A 170 -2.72 -12.82 -4.57
N ILE A 171 -3.35 -11.64 -4.57
CA ILE A 171 -2.80 -10.48 -3.87
C ILE A 171 -2.96 -10.58 -2.35
N GLN A 172 -3.98 -11.26 -1.83
CA GLN A 172 -4.14 -11.47 -0.39
C GLN A 172 -3.09 -12.42 0.19
N ARG A 173 -2.70 -13.45 -0.56
CA ARG A 173 -1.64 -14.40 -0.16
C ARG A 173 -0.23 -13.86 -0.40
N ARG A 174 -0.06 -12.99 -1.39
CA ARG A 174 1.23 -12.38 -1.76
C ARG A 174 1.13 -10.85 -1.85
N PRO A 175 0.85 -10.15 -0.72
CA PRO A 175 0.51 -8.72 -0.72
C PRO A 175 1.61 -7.82 -1.30
N ASN A 176 2.87 -8.21 -1.17
CA ASN A 176 4.02 -7.44 -1.65
C ASN A 176 4.62 -7.98 -2.96
N PHE A 177 3.89 -8.77 -3.74
CA PHE A 177 4.42 -9.43 -4.95
C PHE A 177 4.00 -8.75 -6.25
N PHE A 178 2.73 -8.37 -6.36
CA PHE A 178 2.17 -7.80 -7.58
C PHE A 178 2.26 -6.27 -7.56
N ALA A 179 2.59 -5.68 -8.72
CA ALA A 179 2.64 -4.25 -8.94
C ALA A 179 1.25 -3.61 -9.04
N ALA A 180 0.27 -4.33 -9.57
CA ALA A 180 -1.13 -3.93 -9.63
C ALA A 180 -2.03 -5.14 -9.96
N ALA A 181 -3.31 -5.02 -9.64
CA ALA A 181 -4.30 -6.08 -9.86
C ALA A 181 -5.61 -5.58 -10.47
N VAL A 182 -6.20 -6.39 -11.35
CA VAL A 182 -7.50 -6.14 -12.00
C VAL A 182 -8.43 -7.34 -11.79
N PRO A 183 -9.13 -7.41 -10.64
CA PRO A 183 -10.16 -8.41 -10.41
C PRO A 183 -11.48 -7.98 -11.08
N ILE A 184 -12.04 -8.86 -11.91
CA ILE A 184 -13.29 -8.62 -12.64
C ILE A 184 -14.35 -9.60 -12.16
N CYS A 185 -15.49 -9.07 -11.71
CA CYS A 185 -16.68 -9.80 -11.23
C CYS A 185 -16.37 -11.04 -10.35
N GLY A 186 -15.49 -10.88 -9.35
CA GLY A 186 -15.15 -11.93 -8.37
C GLY A 186 -15.44 -11.50 -6.94
N GLY A 187 -14.67 -12.01 -5.97
CA GLY A 187 -14.76 -11.52 -4.59
C GLY A 187 -13.58 -11.93 -3.71
N ALA A 188 -13.43 -11.24 -2.58
CA ALA A 188 -12.32 -11.39 -1.65
C ALA A 188 -12.79 -11.67 -0.21
N ASP A 189 -11.86 -12.01 0.68
CA ASP A 189 -12.07 -11.88 2.12
C ASP A 189 -11.84 -10.43 2.54
N SER A 190 -12.91 -9.70 2.85
CA SER A 190 -12.81 -8.27 3.22
C SER A 190 -12.08 -8.02 4.53
N ALA A 191 -11.93 -9.04 5.41
CA ALA A 191 -11.16 -8.90 6.64
C ALA A 191 -9.66 -8.71 6.38
N LEU A 192 -9.17 -9.16 5.21
CA LEU A 192 -7.78 -9.02 4.81
C LEU A 192 -7.51 -7.76 3.97
N ALA A 193 -8.46 -6.84 3.84
CA ALA A 193 -8.26 -5.63 3.04
C ALA A 193 -7.06 -4.78 3.49
N ALA A 194 -6.78 -4.74 4.79
CA ALA A 194 -5.66 -3.97 5.32
C ALA A 194 -4.29 -4.47 4.82
N SER A 195 -4.12 -5.77 4.58
CA SER A 195 -2.84 -6.32 4.12
C SER A 195 -2.55 -5.95 2.66
N ILE A 196 -3.58 -5.62 1.87
CA ILE A 196 -3.47 -5.30 0.44
C ILE A 196 -3.88 -3.86 0.11
N ALA A 197 -4.12 -3.00 1.11
CA ALA A 197 -4.56 -1.61 0.91
C ALA A 197 -3.56 -0.77 0.08
N HIS A 198 -2.29 -1.15 0.06
CA HIS A 198 -1.23 -0.49 -0.68
C HIS A 198 -1.11 -0.97 -2.14
N VAL A 199 -1.74 -2.10 -2.50
CA VAL A 199 -1.71 -2.65 -3.86
C VAL A 199 -2.63 -1.82 -4.75
N PRO A 200 -2.14 -1.26 -5.87
CA PRO A 200 -3.00 -0.61 -6.85
C PRO A 200 -4.01 -1.62 -7.42
N VAL A 201 -5.30 -1.36 -7.17
CA VAL A 201 -6.40 -2.19 -7.66
C VAL A 201 -7.34 -1.37 -8.53
N TRP A 202 -7.74 -1.91 -9.67
CA TRP A 202 -8.90 -1.43 -10.42
C TRP A 202 -9.90 -2.57 -10.59
N ALA A 203 -10.91 -2.61 -9.71
CA ALA A 203 -11.94 -3.64 -9.73
C ALA A 203 -13.06 -3.28 -10.71
N TRP A 204 -13.67 -4.30 -11.32
CA TRP A 204 -14.78 -4.15 -12.27
C TRP A 204 -15.93 -5.11 -11.93
N HIS A 205 -17.17 -4.65 -12.06
CA HIS A 205 -18.36 -5.49 -11.83
C HIS A 205 -19.59 -4.91 -12.54
N GLY A 206 -20.51 -5.76 -13.01
CA GLY A 206 -21.83 -5.33 -13.48
C GLY A 206 -22.84 -5.23 -12.34
N ASP A 207 -23.67 -4.18 -12.30
CA ASP A 207 -24.66 -3.97 -11.23
C ASP A 207 -25.87 -4.92 -11.29
N LYS A 208 -26.02 -5.67 -12.39
CA LYS A 208 -27.06 -6.70 -12.59
C LYS A 208 -26.50 -8.12 -12.64
N ASP A 209 -25.25 -8.34 -12.23
CA ASP A 209 -24.68 -9.68 -12.17
C ASP A 209 -25.52 -10.61 -11.27
N GLN A 210 -26.04 -11.69 -11.86
CA GLN A 210 -26.85 -12.71 -11.18
C GLN A 210 -26.05 -13.98 -10.85
N ALA A 211 -24.83 -14.11 -11.37
CA ALA A 211 -23.96 -15.23 -11.09
C ALA A 211 -23.12 -14.98 -9.84
N ILE A 212 -22.62 -13.75 -9.69
CA ILE A 212 -21.87 -13.27 -8.52
C ILE A 212 -22.44 -11.92 -8.13
N SER A 213 -22.86 -11.78 -6.87
CA SER A 213 -23.41 -10.49 -6.40
C SER A 213 -22.35 -9.38 -6.49
N VAL A 214 -22.74 -8.24 -7.08
CA VAL A 214 -21.94 -7.00 -7.13
C VAL A 214 -21.51 -6.53 -5.73
N ASP A 215 -22.27 -6.87 -4.69
CA ASP A 215 -21.96 -6.53 -3.31
C ASP A 215 -20.62 -7.12 -2.84
N ARG A 216 -20.14 -8.20 -3.48
CA ARG A 216 -18.80 -8.74 -3.22
C ARG A 216 -17.69 -7.75 -3.59
N SER A 217 -17.81 -7.07 -4.72
CA SER A 217 -16.84 -6.04 -5.12
C SER A 217 -16.99 -4.78 -4.27
N ARG A 218 -18.23 -4.35 -3.99
CA ARG A 218 -18.48 -3.19 -3.12
C ARG A 218 -17.85 -3.38 -1.74
N ALA A 219 -18.07 -4.54 -1.12
CA ALA A 219 -17.56 -4.83 0.23
C ALA A 219 -16.04 -4.74 0.34
N ILE A 220 -15.29 -5.35 -0.60
CA ILE A 220 -13.82 -5.29 -0.57
C ILE A 220 -13.29 -3.90 -0.95
N VAL A 221 -13.92 -3.20 -1.91
CA VAL A 221 -13.54 -1.82 -2.27
C VAL A 221 -13.72 -0.88 -1.06
N ASP A 222 -14.83 -0.98 -0.35
CA ASP A 222 -15.08 -0.19 0.85
C ASP A 222 -14.11 -0.56 1.99
N ALA A 223 -13.81 -1.85 2.16
CA ALA A 223 -12.83 -2.30 3.14
C ALA A 223 -11.43 -1.76 2.84
N LEU A 224 -10.99 -1.77 1.57
CA LEU A 224 -9.72 -1.18 1.14
C LEU A 224 -9.65 0.32 1.44
N LYS A 225 -10.71 1.08 1.12
CA LYS A 225 -10.80 2.52 1.43
C LYS A 225 -10.70 2.77 2.94
N ARG A 226 -11.43 2.00 3.75
CA ARG A 226 -11.35 2.08 5.22
C ARG A 226 -9.95 1.77 5.75
N SER A 227 -9.23 0.87 5.09
CA SER A 227 -7.83 0.54 5.41
C SER A 227 -6.80 1.54 4.87
N GLY A 228 -7.24 2.65 4.25
CA GLY A 228 -6.36 3.69 3.72
C GLY A 228 -5.83 3.44 2.30
N GLY A 229 -6.36 2.41 1.63
CA GLY A 229 -6.12 2.22 0.21
C GLY A 229 -6.93 3.17 -0.66
N SER A 230 -6.53 3.30 -1.93
CA SER A 230 -7.22 4.11 -2.94
C SER A 230 -7.58 3.27 -4.17
N PRO A 231 -8.42 2.22 -4.03
CA PRO A 231 -8.79 1.38 -5.16
C PRO A 231 -9.63 2.15 -6.17
N ARG A 232 -9.43 1.88 -7.46
CA ARG A 232 -10.37 2.25 -8.53
C ARG A 232 -11.46 1.18 -8.61
N TYR A 233 -12.69 1.61 -8.86
CA TYR A 233 -13.83 0.69 -9.02
C TYR A 233 -14.74 1.18 -10.15
N SER A 234 -14.95 0.32 -11.13
CA SER A 234 -15.88 0.52 -12.24
C SER A 234 -17.08 -0.41 -12.07
N GLU A 235 -18.18 0.14 -11.58
CA GLU A 235 -19.48 -0.55 -11.55
C GLU A 235 -20.27 -0.21 -12.82
N ILE A 236 -20.54 -1.20 -13.66
CA ILE A 236 -21.13 -1.01 -14.98
C ILE A 236 -22.65 -1.12 -14.88
N LYS A 237 -23.34 0.00 -15.10
CA LYS A 237 -24.80 0.10 -15.02
C LYS A 237 -25.49 -0.74 -16.10
N GLY A 238 -26.46 -1.55 -15.69
CA GLY A 238 -27.22 -2.46 -16.55
C GLY A 238 -26.46 -3.71 -17.01
N ARG A 239 -25.18 -3.87 -16.62
CA ARG A 239 -24.35 -5.00 -17.06
C ARG A 239 -24.57 -6.22 -16.17
N GLY A 240 -24.66 -7.39 -16.79
CA GLY A 240 -24.73 -8.67 -16.11
C GLY A 240 -23.35 -9.23 -15.76
N HIS A 241 -23.20 -10.55 -15.85
CA HIS A 241 -21.98 -11.25 -15.46
C HIS A 241 -20.76 -10.92 -16.35
N ASP A 242 -21.00 -10.52 -17.59
CA ASP A 242 -20.03 -10.33 -18.67
C ASP A 242 -19.25 -9.00 -18.62
N SER A 243 -19.11 -8.38 -17.43
CA SER A 243 -18.42 -7.10 -17.23
C SER A 243 -16.94 -7.08 -17.65
N TRP A 244 -16.34 -8.25 -17.90
CA TRP A 244 -15.00 -8.35 -18.50
C TRP A 244 -14.94 -7.77 -19.91
N VAL A 245 -16.04 -7.74 -20.66
CA VAL A 245 -16.08 -7.09 -21.98
C VAL A 245 -15.79 -5.60 -21.83
N ASP A 246 -16.40 -4.92 -20.85
CA ASP A 246 -16.14 -3.50 -20.61
C ASP A 246 -14.70 -3.26 -20.16
N ALA A 247 -14.21 -4.07 -19.24
CA ALA A 247 -12.83 -3.96 -18.74
C ALA A 247 -11.81 -4.16 -19.87
N PHE A 248 -11.92 -5.26 -20.61
CA PHE A 248 -10.98 -5.62 -21.67
C PHE A 248 -10.89 -4.58 -22.79
N TYR A 249 -12.01 -3.94 -23.13
CA TYR A 249 -12.05 -2.93 -24.19
C TYR A 249 -11.95 -1.48 -23.68
N HIS A 250 -11.68 -1.27 -22.38
CA HIS A 250 -11.39 0.03 -21.82
C HIS A 250 -9.89 0.35 -21.90
N ALA A 251 -9.44 1.00 -22.99
CA ALA A 251 -8.03 1.32 -23.21
C ALA A 251 -7.31 1.97 -22.00
N PRO A 252 -7.91 2.91 -21.22
CA PRO A 252 -7.26 3.47 -20.04
C PRO A 252 -6.95 2.45 -18.93
N LEU A 253 -7.63 1.31 -18.87
CA LEU A 253 -7.31 0.24 -17.92
C LEU A 253 -5.91 -0.32 -18.17
N TRP A 254 -5.59 -0.62 -19.42
CA TRP A 254 -4.31 -1.21 -19.80
C TRP A 254 -3.16 -0.23 -19.57
N GLN A 255 -3.34 1.03 -19.95
CA GLN A 255 -2.36 2.08 -19.66
C GLN A 255 -2.15 2.25 -18.16
N TRP A 256 -3.23 2.27 -17.38
CA TRP A 256 -3.15 2.33 -15.92
C TRP A 256 -2.41 1.12 -15.34
N LEU A 257 -2.74 -0.10 -15.78
CA LEU A 257 -2.12 -1.33 -15.27
C LEU A 257 -0.60 -1.30 -15.45
N TYR A 258 -0.15 -1.01 -16.67
CA TYR A 258 1.27 -0.98 -17.02
C TYR A 258 2.02 0.28 -16.56
N SER A 259 1.31 1.30 -16.07
CA SER A 259 1.94 2.45 -15.42
C SER A 259 2.50 2.15 -14.03
N HIS A 260 2.03 1.06 -13.39
CA HIS A 260 2.47 0.70 -12.05
C HIS A 260 3.78 -0.07 -12.02
N LYS A 261 4.59 0.23 -11.01
CA LYS A 261 5.68 -0.61 -10.53
C LYS A 261 5.40 -0.99 -9.08
N LYS A 262 5.81 -2.20 -8.70
CA LYS A 262 5.69 -2.74 -7.35
C LYS A 262 6.33 -1.77 -6.38
N ARG A 263 5.53 -1.30 -5.43
CA ARG A 263 6.00 -0.44 -4.35
C ARG A 263 6.93 -1.23 -3.45
N ALA A 264 7.96 -0.58 -2.92
CA ALA A 264 8.80 -1.19 -1.89
C ALA A 264 7.91 -1.59 -0.70
N ALA A 265 8.22 -2.69 -0.02
CA ALA A 265 7.44 -3.14 1.13
C ALA A 265 7.30 -2.02 2.17
N GLY A 266 6.07 -1.84 2.69
CA GLY A 266 5.72 -0.79 3.64
C GLY A 266 5.35 0.56 3.02
N VAL A 267 5.64 0.80 1.72
CA VAL A 267 5.25 2.04 1.03
C VAL A 267 3.74 2.06 0.74
N ARG A 268 3.03 3.01 1.36
CA ARG A 268 1.55 3.12 1.25
C ARG A 268 1.06 4.15 0.26
N PHE A 269 1.74 5.28 0.12
CA PHE A 269 1.38 6.36 -0.79
C PHE A 269 2.62 7.18 -1.15
N ASP A 270 2.55 7.96 -2.24
CA ASP A 270 3.61 8.91 -2.57
C ASP A 270 3.22 10.29 -2.04
N PRO A 271 3.95 10.85 -1.07
CA PRO A 271 3.57 12.10 -0.41
C PRO A 271 3.74 13.31 -1.33
N VAL A 272 2.93 14.34 -1.10
CA VAL A 272 3.14 15.68 -1.64
C VAL A 272 3.99 16.48 -0.67
N LYS A 273 5.13 17.00 -1.13
CA LYS A 273 5.98 17.91 -0.34
C LYS A 273 5.33 19.28 -0.24
N LYS A 274 5.25 19.83 0.96
CA LYS A 274 4.77 21.18 1.27
C LYS A 274 5.79 21.90 2.14
N ASP A 275 5.97 23.19 1.90
CA ASP A 275 6.60 24.08 2.86
C ASP A 275 5.54 24.54 3.86
N ILE A 276 5.76 24.28 5.14
CA ILE A 276 4.89 24.74 6.22
C ILE A 276 5.79 25.42 7.24
N GLU A 277 5.69 26.74 7.33
CA GLU A 277 6.46 27.55 8.27
C GLU A 277 8.00 27.39 8.13
N GLY A 278 8.49 27.01 6.94
CA GLY A 278 9.91 26.75 6.68
C GLY A 278 10.37 25.31 6.92
N TRP A 279 9.47 24.42 7.35
CA TRP A 279 9.73 22.97 7.39
C TRP A 279 9.25 22.30 6.11
N THR A 280 10.03 21.32 5.62
CA THR A 280 9.55 20.40 4.59
C THR A 280 8.64 19.35 5.23
N VAL A 281 7.37 19.37 4.84
CA VAL A 281 6.34 18.43 5.30
C VAL A 281 5.88 17.53 4.16
N PHE A 282 5.98 16.22 4.35
CA PHE A 282 5.52 15.19 3.44
C PHE A 282 4.07 14.84 3.78
N VAL A 283 3.13 15.26 2.94
CA VAL A 283 1.69 15.16 3.22
C VAL A 283 1.06 14.05 2.39
N ASP A 284 0.27 13.19 3.05
CA ASP A 284 -0.64 12.24 2.40
C ASP A 284 -1.55 12.97 1.38
N PRO A 285 -1.52 12.60 0.08
CA PRO A 285 -2.30 13.29 -0.96
C PRO A 285 -3.80 13.32 -0.68
N THR A 286 -4.34 12.35 0.06
CA THR A 286 -5.77 12.31 0.41
C THR A 286 -6.19 13.44 1.35
N LEU A 287 -5.23 14.08 2.05
CA LEU A 287 -5.47 15.28 2.86
C LEU A 287 -5.50 16.56 2.03
N LEU A 288 -5.06 16.52 0.76
CA LEU A 288 -5.01 17.71 -0.09
C LEU A 288 -6.22 17.79 -1.01
N GLU A 289 -6.71 16.65 -1.49
CA GLU A 289 -7.80 16.57 -2.46
C GLU A 289 -8.75 15.40 -2.14
N GLY A 290 -10.00 15.51 -2.56
CA GLY A 290 -11.02 14.48 -2.37
C GLY A 290 -11.69 14.51 -1.00
N GLU A 291 -12.19 13.35 -0.56
CA GLU A 291 -13.08 13.18 0.61
C GLU A 291 -12.50 13.74 1.92
N TYR A 292 -11.17 13.69 2.10
CA TYR A 292 -10.51 14.09 3.36
C TYR A 292 -9.80 15.45 3.28
N SER A 293 -10.04 16.22 2.21
CA SER A 293 -9.41 17.53 2.01
C SER A 293 -9.77 18.55 3.11
N ASP A 294 -10.99 18.51 3.65
CA ASP A 294 -11.39 19.38 4.76
C ASP A 294 -10.64 19.06 6.05
N LEU A 295 -10.50 17.76 6.39
CA LEU A 295 -9.68 17.30 7.52
C LEU A 295 -8.23 17.75 7.33
N GLY A 296 -7.68 17.57 6.13
CA GLY A 296 -6.31 17.94 5.82
C GLY A 296 -6.06 19.44 5.93
N ARG A 297 -6.98 20.28 5.46
CA ARG A 297 -6.90 21.74 5.60
C ARG A 297 -6.81 22.15 7.07
N GLU A 298 -7.69 21.62 7.93
CA GLU A 298 -7.66 21.95 9.36
C GLU A 298 -6.43 21.38 10.08
N ALA A 299 -6.02 20.15 9.76
CA ALA A 299 -4.84 19.52 10.33
C ALA A 299 -3.54 20.26 9.96
N ILE A 300 -3.39 20.65 8.68
CA ILE A 300 -2.25 21.46 8.20
C ILE A 300 -2.23 22.82 8.89
N LYS A 301 -3.38 23.47 9.04
CA LYS A 301 -3.50 24.74 9.77
C LYS A 301 -3.08 24.59 11.23
N MET A 302 -3.48 23.51 11.90
CA MET A 302 -3.08 23.24 13.27
C MET A 302 -1.59 22.91 13.38
N LEU A 303 -1.03 22.13 12.47
CA LEU A 303 0.41 21.88 12.41
C LEU A 303 1.19 23.19 12.22
N ALA A 304 0.75 24.05 11.30
CA ALA A 304 1.33 25.38 11.13
C ALA A 304 1.28 26.20 12.43
N ASN A 305 0.19 26.14 13.20
CA ASN A 305 0.12 26.81 14.50
C ASN A 305 1.18 26.30 15.51
N HIS A 306 1.40 24.98 15.59
CA HIS A 306 2.47 24.43 16.41
C HIS A 306 3.85 24.93 15.95
N LEU A 307 4.13 24.89 14.65
CA LEU A 307 5.41 25.31 14.08
C LEU A 307 5.66 26.82 14.24
N GLN A 308 4.63 27.66 14.10
CA GLN A 308 4.72 29.10 14.37
C GLN A 308 5.14 29.38 15.81
N ARG A 309 4.59 28.65 16.78
CA ARG A 309 4.98 28.78 18.18
C ARG A 309 6.45 28.39 18.39
N ILE A 310 6.90 27.31 17.78
CA ILE A 310 8.31 26.88 17.82
C ILE A 310 9.22 27.96 17.21
N LYS A 311 8.84 28.56 16.08
CA LYS A 311 9.60 29.68 15.48
C LYS A 311 9.76 30.88 16.41
N ILE A 312 8.78 31.12 17.27
CA ILE A 312 8.81 32.23 18.22
C ILE A 312 9.73 31.91 19.39
N PHE A 313 9.73 30.66 19.87
CA PHE A 313 10.47 30.28 21.08
C PHE A 313 11.95 29.97 20.82
N VAL A 314 12.28 29.43 19.64
CA VAL A 314 13.64 28.92 19.34
C VAL A 314 14.50 30.04 18.72
N PRO A 315 15.71 30.30 19.26
CA PRO A 315 16.63 31.27 18.67
C PRO A 315 16.97 31.00 17.20
N GLU A 316 17.23 32.06 16.43
CA GLU A 316 17.30 32.00 14.95
C GLU A 316 18.28 30.94 14.42
N THR A 317 19.46 30.81 15.04
CA THR A 317 20.48 29.83 14.63
C THR A 317 19.99 28.40 14.78
N GLN A 318 19.42 28.06 15.94
CA GLN A 318 18.86 26.75 16.23
C GLN A 318 17.61 26.49 15.40
N LEU A 319 16.79 27.51 15.18
CA LEU A 319 15.58 27.43 14.37
C LEU A 319 15.90 27.04 12.92
N LYS A 320 16.90 27.68 12.29
CA LYS A 320 17.34 27.32 10.93
C LYS A 320 17.78 25.87 10.84
N THR A 321 18.50 25.38 11.85
CA THR A 321 18.89 23.97 11.93
C THR A 321 17.67 23.07 12.11
N MET A 322 16.75 23.39 13.02
CA MET A 322 15.55 22.61 13.28
C MET A 322 14.59 22.57 12.08
N GLN A 323 14.56 23.61 11.25
CA GLN A 323 13.81 23.67 9.99
C GLN A 323 14.34 22.72 8.90
N THR A 324 15.58 22.23 9.02
CA THR A 324 16.10 21.18 8.13
C THR A 324 15.53 19.79 8.44
N LEU A 325 14.95 19.60 9.63
CA LEU A 325 14.35 18.33 10.05
C LEU A 325 13.00 18.16 9.38
N GLU A 326 12.73 16.96 8.84
CA GLU A 326 11.57 16.72 8.01
C GLU A 326 10.40 16.13 8.81
N ILE A 327 9.17 16.49 8.42
CA ILE A 327 7.93 16.03 9.06
C ILE A 327 7.10 15.23 8.05
N TRP A 328 6.44 14.17 8.49
CA TRP A 328 5.56 13.33 7.68
C TRP A 328 4.15 13.30 8.26
N LEU A 329 3.16 13.76 7.51
CA LEU A 329 1.76 13.87 7.94
C LEU A 329 0.87 12.90 7.16
N GLU A 330 0.19 12.01 7.88
CA GLU A 330 -0.72 11.04 7.30
C GLU A 330 -2.17 11.28 7.69
N ARG A 331 -3.09 10.88 6.81
CA ARG A 331 -4.51 10.85 7.18
C ARG A 331 -4.74 9.88 8.34
N HIS A 332 -4.34 8.62 8.13
CA HIS A 332 -4.50 7.56 9.11
C HIS A 332 -3.56 6.37 8.82
N HIS A 333 -2.63 6.10 9.73
CA HIS A 333 -1.77 4.93 9.68
C HIS A 333 -2.48 3.70 10.26
N PRO A 334 -2.40 2.51 9.62
CA PRO A 334 -3.12 1.32 10.06
C PRO A 334 -2.69 0.80 11.44
N THR A 335 -1.39 0.78 11.73
CA THR A 335 -0.83 0.22 12.99
C THR A 335 -0.25 1.26 13.96
N LEU A 336 0.35 2.34 13.45
CA LEU A 336 0.90 3.43 14.27
C LEU A 336 -0.17 4.45 14.65
N GLY A 337 -0.10 4.98 15.87
CA GLY A 337 -1.09 5.92 16.39
C GLY A 337 -0.52 7.14 17.09
N ALA A 338 0.56 6.99 17.85
CA ALA A 338 1.25 8.10 18.49
C ALA A 338 2.12 8.85 17.47
N MET A 339 2.19 10.17 17.63
CA MET A 339 3.23 10.99 17.01
C MET A 339 4.58 10.48 17.52
N GLN A 340 5.56 10.34 16.63
CA GLN A 340 6.85 9.74 16.97
C GLN A 340 7.93 10.07 15.93
N TYR A 341 9.18 10.14 16.36
CA TYR A 341 10.36 10.19 15.49
C TYR A 341 10.90 8.79 15.14
N HIS A 342 11.41 8.59 13.91
CA HIS A 342 11.91 7.29 13.43
C HIS A 342 13.43 7.30 13.16
N PRO A 343 14.30 6.98 14.13
CA PRO A 343 15.76 6.94 13.93
C PRO A 343 16.26 5.67 13.21
N GLY A 344 15.42 4.63 13.11
CA GLY A 344 15.87 3.27 12.82
C GLY A 344 15.27 2.65 11.57
N ALA A 345 16.05 2.59 10.48
CA ALA A 345 15.61 1.98 9.22
C ALA A 345 15.32 0.47 9.33
N ARG A 346 16.02 -0.24 10.23
CA ARG A 346 15.78 -1.67 10.47
C ARG A 346 14.41 -1.89 11.09
N TRP A 347 14.07 -1.15 12.14
CA TRP A 347 12.79 -1.26 12.82
C TRP A 347 11.60 -0.99 11.86
N LEU A 348 11.72 0.03 11.01
CA LEU A 348 10.71 0.31 9.98
C LEU A 348 10.49 -0.90 9.06
N ARG A 349 11.57 -1.49 8.53
CA ARG A 349 11.48 -2.66 7.65
C ARG A 349 10.92 -3.90 8.35
N ASP A 350 11.41 -4.20 9.54
CA ASP A 350 11.03 -5.40 10.30
C ASP A 350 9.55 -5.36 10.72
N ASN A 351 8.98 -4.16 10.85
CA ASN A 351 7.56 -3.95 11.17
C ASN A 351 6.70 -3.60 9.94
N GLY A 352 7.25 -3.68 8.73
CA GLY A 352 6.51 -3.43 7.49
C GLY A 352 6.04 -1.99 7.31
N HIS A 353 6.76 -1.01 7.87
CA HIS A 353 6.50 0.41 7.72
C HIS A 353 7.31 1.01 6.57
N ASP A 354 6.84 2.16 6.08
CA ASP A 354 7.47 2.87 4.97
C ASP A 354 8.91 3.26 5.33
N PRO A 355 9.94 2.73 4.64
CA PRO A 355 11.33 3.06 4.95
C PRO A 355 11.66 4.55 4.77
N ARG A 356 10.83 5.31 4.04
CA ARG A 356 11.00 6.75 3.82
C ARG A 356 10.62 7.59 5.05
N LEU A 357 10.03 6.98 6.09
CA LEU A 357 9.83 7.60 7.40
C LEU A 357 11.13 7.81 8.17
N LEU A 358 12.23 7.15 7.77
CA LEU A 358 13.53 7.30 8.41
C LEU A 358 13.92 8.78 8.53
N ASN A 359 14.35 9.15 9.73
CA ASN A 359 14.81 10.48 10.10
C ASN A 359 13.72 11.56 9.99
N LYS A 360 12.45 11.19 10.16
CA LYS A 360 11.32 12.12 10.14
C LYS A 360 10.50 12.06 11.41
N VAL A 361 9.99 13.23 11.80
CA VAL A 361 8.87 13.32 12.75
C VAL A 361 7.61 12.86 12.04
N HIS A 362 7.02 11.77 12.49
CA HIS A 362 5.84 11.18 11.88
C HIS A 362 4.59 11.50 12.70
N LEU A 363 3.59 12.06 12.03
CA LEU A 363 2.25 12.33 12.52
C LEU A 363 1.28 11.33 11.86
N PRO A 364 1.07 10.13 12.44
CA PRO A 364 0.39 9.04 11.73
C PRO A 364 -1.11 9.24 11.57
N ARG A 365 -1.70 10.24 12.26
CA ARG A 365 -3.13 10.53 12.25
C ARG A 365 -3.36 12.03 12.29
N ALA A 366 -3.73 12.62 11.16
CA ALA A 366 -4.06 14.04 11.04
C ALA A 366 -5.11 14.50 12.07
N ALA A 367 -6.12 13.67 12.33
CA ALA A 367 -7.16 13.97 13.32
C ALA A 367 -6.64 14.15 14.75
N SER A 368 -5.48 13.58 15.10
CA SER A 368 -4.89 13.74 16.43
C SER A 368 -4.42 15.18 16.69
N LEU A 369 -4.06 15.94 15.65
CA LEU A 369 -3.71 17.37 15.77
C LEU A 369 -4.92 18.20 16.23
N LEU A 370 -6.14 17.78 15.89
CA LEU A 370 -7.38 18.49 16.24
C LEU A 370 -7.99 18.00 17.56
N SER A 371 -7.38 17.00 18.20
CA SER A 371 -7.91 16.40 19.41
C SER A 371 -7.71 17.31 20.62
N ARG A 372 -8.82 17.78 21.21
CA ARG A 372 -8.81 18.52 22.47
C ARG A 372 -8.08 17.78 23.58
N GLN A 373 -8.30 16.46 23.70
CA GLN A 373 -7.65 15.65 24.71
C GLN A 373 -6.14 15.60 24.50
N GLN A 374 -5.68 15.46 23.26
CA GLN A 374 -4.26 15.44 22.93
C GLN A 374 -3.61 16.78 23.26
N ILE A 375 -4.23 17.91 22.88
CA ILE A 375 -3.70 19.26 23.14
C ILE A 375 -3.63 19.54 24.66
N LEU A 376 -4.65 19.13 25.42
CA LEU A 376 -4.65 19.32 26.87
C LEU A 376 -3.58 18.48 27.56
N LYS A 377 -3.39 17.24 27.10
CA LYS A 377 -2.38 16.31 27.61
C LYS A 377 -0.98 16.82 27.29
N HIS A 378 -0.63 16.93 26.01
CA HIS A 378 0.74 17.09 25.53
C HIS A 378 0.82 18.24 24.51
N PRO A 379 0.80 19.51 24.97
CA PRO A 379 0.66 20.68 24.09
C PRO A 379 1.93 21.01 23.30
N ALA A 380 3.08 20.44 23.68
CA ALA A 380 4.37 20.58 23.01
C ALA A 380 4.78 19.31 22.25
N VAL A 381 3.87 18.37 21.98
CA VAL A 381 4.18 17.10 21.28
C VAL A 381 4.97 17.28 19.97
N ILE A 382 4.70 18.33 19.17
CA ILE A 382 5.47 18.58 17.95
C ILE A 382 6.91 19.01 18.25
N LEU A 383 7.10 19.82 19.30
CA LEU A 383 8.43 20.21 19.78
C LEU A 383 9.17 18.99 20.37
N HIS A 384 8.47 18.14 21.11
CA HIS A 384 9.02 16.88 21.64
C HIS A 384 9.62 16.01 20.53
N GLU A 385 8.84 15.74 19.48
CA GLU A 385 9.33 14.91 18.37
C GLU A 385 10.45 15.59 17.58
N LEU A 386 10.40 16.91 17.40
CA LEU A 386 11.49 17.67 16.80
C LEU A 386 12.75 17.65 17.68
N ALA A 387 12.62 17.62 19.01
CA ALA A 387 13.74 17.49 19.92
C ALA A 387 14.41 16.11 19.79
N HIS A 388 13.64 15.02 19.66
CA HIS A 388 14.19 13.70 19.31
C HIS A 388 14.94 13.73 17.98
N SER A 389 14.34 14.34 16.96
CA SER A 389 14.94 14.47 15.64
C SER A 389 16.23 15.31 15.66
N TYR A 390 16.28 16.37 16.47
CA TYR A 390 17.46 17.21 16.66
C TYR A 390 18.57 16.48 17.43
N HIS A 391 18.20 15.77 18.50
CA HIS A 391 19.12 14.96 19.28
C HIS A 391 19.79 13.89 18.41
N ASP A 392 19.04 13.23 17.53
CA ASP A 392 19.59 12.21 16.64
C ASP A 392 20.46 12.82 15.53
N GLN A 393 19.93 13.79 14.77
CA GLN A 393 20.53 14.21 13.50
C GLN A 393 21.54 15.35 13.64
N VAL A 394 21.45 16.14 14.72
CA VAL A 394 22.29 17.33 14.91
C VAL A 394 23.32 17.09 16.00
N LEU A 395 22.88 16.59 17.17
CA LEU A 395 23.78 16.33 18.29
C LEU A 395 24.40 14.93 18.25
N GLY A 396 23.65 13.94 17.76
CA GLY A 396 23.88 12.51 17.97
C GLY A 396 23.40 12.05 19.34
N PHE A 397 22.75 10.89 19.41
CA PHE A 397 22.27 10.32 20.70
C PHE A 397 23.37 10.04 21.73
N GLU A 398 24.63 10.03 21.31
CA GLU A 398 25.79 9.88 22.20
C GLU A 398 26.31 11.23 22.74
N HIS A 399 25.53 12.31 22.63
CA HIS A 399 25.95 13.64 23.09
C HIS A 399 26.26 13.65 24.59
N THR A 400 27.53 13.90 24.92
CA THR A 400 28.08 13.72 26.27
C THR A 400 27.36 14.55 27.34
N GLU A 401 27.09 15.83 27.10
CA GLU A 401 26.45 16.68 28.12
C GLU A 401 24.99 16.29 28.37
N VAL A 402 24.29 15.74 27.38
CA VAL A 402 22.91 15.25 27.54
C VAL A 402 22.91 13.98 28.39
N LYS A 403 23.80 13.03 28.09
CA LYS A 403 23.98 11.81 28.90
C LYS A 403 24.37 12.14 30.33
N GLN A 404 25.30 13.08 30.52
CA GLN A 404 25.69 13.54 31.86
C GLN A 404 24.54 14.19 32.63
N ALA A 405 23.70 15.00 31.96
CA ALA A 405 22.53 15.59 32.59
C ALA A 405 21.54 14.51 33.07
N TYR A 406 21.24 13.54 32.20
CA TYR A 406 20.40 12.39 32.53
C TYR A 406 20.98 11.57 33.69
N ASP A 407 22.24 11.12 33.59
CA ASP A 407 22.88 10.28 34.59
C ASP A 407 22.93 10.97 35.96
N ARG A 408 23.26 12.27 35.99
CA ARG A 408 23.27 13.07 37.21
C ARG A 408 21.87 13.18 37.82
N ALA A 409 20.85 13.44 37.01
CA ALA A 409 19.47 13.52 37.45
C ALA A 409 19.00 12.18 38.06
N MET A 410 19.27 11.06 37.38
CA MET A 410 18.87 9.73 37.84
C MET A 410 19.62 9.32 39.10
N ALA A 411 20.94 9.58 39.17
CA ALA A 411 21.74 9.30 40.37
C ALA A 411 21.28 10.12 41.58
N ALA A 412 20.77 11.34 41.37
CA ALA A 412 20.19 12.18 42.42
C ALA A 412 18.76 11.79 42.81
N GLY A 413 18.17 10.75 42.20
CA GLY A 413 16.80 10.32 42.45
C GLY A 413 15.74 11.33 41.96
N LYS A 414 16.12 12.31 41.13
CA LYS A 414 15.18 13.28 40.57
C LYS A 414 14.19 12.57 39.64
N TYR A 415 13.05 13.21 39.42
CA TYR A 415 12.04 12.80 38.45
C TYR A 415 11.33 11.45 38.75
N GLN A 416 11.64 10.76 39.86
CA GLN A 416 10.98 9.50 40.23
C GLN A 416 9.53 9.71 40.73
N GLU A 417 9.26 10.86 41.34
CA GLU A 417 7.93 11.27 41.81
C GLU A 417 7.72 12.75 41.51
N VAL A 418 6.97 13.04 40.45
CA VAL A 418 6.67 14.39 39.97
C VAL A 418 5.18 14.55 39.69
N LEU A 419 4.70 15.78 39.68
CA LEU A 419 3.33 16.06 39.26
C LEU A 419 3.19 15.85 37.75
N LEU A 420 2.18 15.07 37.37
CA LEU A 420 1.64 15.03 36.01
C LEU A 420 0.70 16.22 35.81
N TYR A 421 0.45 16.65 34.57
CA TYR A 421 -0.52 17.71 34.21
C TYR A 421 -1.94 17.51 34.77
N THR A 422 -2.26 16.29 35.21
CA THR A 422 -3.52 15.93 35.89
C THR A 422 -3.54 16.23 37.40
N GLY A 423 -2.40 16.65 37.98
CA GLY A 423 -2.19 16.83 39.42
C GLY A 423 -1.81 15.55 40.17
N ARG A 424 -1.71 14.40 39.49
CA ARG A 424 -1.26 13.14 40.11
C ARG A 424 0.26 13.07 40.20
N THR A 425 0.78 12.52 41.28
CA THR A 425 2.21 12.18 41.37
C THR A 425 2.50 10.88 40.62
N VAL A 426 3.48 10.90 39.73
CA VAL A 426 3.91 9.78 38.89
C VAL A 426 5.42 9.81 38.67
N LYS A 427 5.99 8.72 38.14
CA LYS A 427 7.35 8.72 37.60
C LYS A 427 7.38 9.48 36.27
N HIS A 428 8.31 10.42 36.12
CA HIS A 428 8.41 11.26 34.93
C HIS A 428 8.78 10.40 33.71
N TYR A 429 8.18 10.70 32.55
CA TYR A 429 8.45 9.93 31.33
C TYR A 429 9.92 9.99 30.88
N GLY A 430 10.57 11.15 31.00
CA GLY A 430 12.01 11.34 30.76
C GLY A 430 12.95 10.44 31.57
N THR A 431 12.48 9.72 32.60
CA THR A 431 13.30 8.71 33.30
C THR A 431 13.49 7.40 32.53
N THR A 432 12.88 7.28 31.35
CA THR A 432 12.94 6.08 30.52
C THR A 432 14.33 5.89 29.90
N ASN A 433 14.90 6.96 29.35
CA ASN A 433 16.27 7.01 28.81
C ASN A 433 16.66 8.48 28.54
N GLU A 434 17.92 8.71 28.19
CA GLU A 434 18.48 10.03 27.91
C GLU A 434 17.81 10.79 26.75
N LYS A 435 17.17 10.07 25.82
CA LYS A 435 16.50 10.66 24.65
C LYS A 435 15.18 11.28 25.08
N GLU A 436 14.36 10.51 25.81
CA GLU A 436 13.12 11.01 26.39
C GLU A 436 13.41 12.12 27.40
N PHE A 437 14.47 11.98 28.19
CA PHE A 437 14.90 13.04 29.11
C PHE A 437 15.17 14.36 28.38
N PHE A 438 15.92 14.32 27.28
CA PHE A 438 16.23 15.51 26.49
C PHE A 438 14.98 16.13 25.85
N ALA A 439 14.09 15.33 25.27
CA ALA A 439 12.87 15.82 24.63
C ALA A 439 11.93 16.48 25.64
N GLU A 440 11.67 15.80 26.77
CA GLU A 440 10.84 16.31 27.87
C GLU A 440 11.41 17.59 28.50
N ALA A 441 12.73 17.63 28.76
CA ALA A 441 13.36 18.81 29.32
C ALA A 441 13.34 19.99 28.33
N THR A 442 13.42 19.71 27.02
CA THR A 442 13.26 20.72 25.96
C THR A 442 11.85 21.32 25.95
N GLU A 443 10.81 20.51 26.23
CA GLU A 443 9.45 21.03 26.37
C GLU A 443 9.32 22.02 27.53
N ALA A 444 9.88 21.67 28.69
CA ALA A 444 9.89 22.54 29.86
C ALA A 444 10.70 23.81 29.60
N TYR A 445 11.84 23.70 28.90
CA TYR A 445 12.71 24.83 28.59
C TYR A 445 12.03 25.89 27.71
N PHE A 446 11.33 25.50 26.65
CA PHE A 446 10.74 26.46 25.72
C PHE A 446 9.25 26.76 25.95
N TYR A 447 8.51 25.83 26.55
CA TYR A 447 7.06 25.94 26.61
C TYR A 447 6.46 25.33 27.88
N ARG A 448 5.63 24.29 27.73
CA ARG A 448 4.90 23.63 28.81
C ARG A 448 5.01 22.13 28.64
N ASN A 449 5.73 21.49 29.55
CA ASN A 449 5.79 20.04 29.64
C ASN A 449 4.49 19.48 30.26
N ASP A 450 4.22 18.18 30.09
CA ASP A 450 3.09 17.50 30.73
C ASP A 450 3.46 16.79 32.05
N PHE A 451 4.75 16.77 32.39
CA PHE A 451 5.29 16.40 33.70
C PHE A 451 6.08 17.56 34.32
N TYR A 452 6.05 17.69 35.65
CA TYR A 452 6.86 18.66 36.36
C TYR A 452 8.36 18.30 36.27
N PRO A 453 9.27 19.25 35.98
CA PRO A 453 9.05 20.69 35.83
C PRO A 453 8.26 21.07 34.57
N PHE A 454 7.22 21.88 34.73
CA PHE A 454 6.32 22.22 33.63
C PHE A 454 6.87 23.35 32.75
N VAL A 455 7.67 24.26 33.31
CA VAL A 455 8.20 25.45 32.63
C VAL A 455 9.67 25.70 32.99
N ALA A 456 10.32 26.58 32.23
CA ALA A 456 11.76 26.84 32.32
C ALA A 456 12.24 27.25 33.71
N ALA A 457 11.51 28.15 34.38
CA ALA A 457 11.86 28.61 35.73
C ALA A 457 11.79 27.48 36.77
N GLU A 458 10.83 26.57 36.64
CA GLU A 458 10.75 25.39 37.50
C GLU A 458 11.90 24.42 37.21
N LEU A 459 12.26 24.26 35.93
CA LEU A 459 13.39 23.42 35.53
C LEU A 459 14.72 23.98 36.06
N GLU A 460 14.92 25.30 36.00
CA GLU A 460 16.12 25.96 36.54
C GLU A 460 16.27 25.73 38.04
N ILE A 461 15.17 25.86 38.81
CA ILE A 461 15.17 25.65 40.26
C ILE A 461 15.37 24.16 40.59
N TYR A 462 14.61 23.28 39.91
CA TYR A 462 14.60 21.86 40.21
C TYR A 462 15.86 21.15 39.75
N ASP A 463 16.37 21.51 38.57
CA ASP A 463 17.52 20.89 37.93
C ASP A 463 18.42 21.87 37.14
N PRO A 464 19.15 22.75 37.86
CA PRO A 464 19.94 23.82 37.25
C PRO A 464 21.05 23.32 36.32
N PHE A 465 21.55 22.09 36.55
CA PHE A 465 22.55 21.51 35.65
C PHE A 465 21.93 21.19 34.28
N THR A 466 20.80 20.49 34.27
CA THR A 466 20.04 20.20 33.03
C THR A 466 19.63 21.50 32.33
N PHE A 467 19.14 22.49 33.08
CA PHE A 467 18.86 23.81 32.53
C PHE A 467 20.07 24.44 31.83
N SER A 468 21.26 24.39 32.45
CA SER A 468 22.48 24.94 31.84
C SER A 468 22.93 24.19 30.58
N VAL A 469 22.68 22.89 30.50
CA VAL A 469 22.95 22.07 29.30
C VAL A 469 22.00 22.46 28.17
N LEU A 470 20.71 22.64 28.48
CA LEU A 470 19.73 23.13 27.50
C LEU A 470 20.07 24.53 27.03
N GLU A 471 20.46 25.46 27.91
CA GLU A 471 20.86 26.81 27.52
C GLU A 471 22.05 26.81 26.53
N LYS A 472 23.03 25.92 26.73
CA LYS A 472 24.15 25.76 25.78
C LYS A 472 23.71 25.25 24.41
N ILE A 473 22.78 24.28 24.39
CA ILE A 473 22.30 23.64 23.16
C ILE A 473 21.35 24.58 22.40
N TRP A 474 20.37 25.10 23.13
CA TRP A 474 19.23 25.82 22.59
C TRP A 474 19.43 27.33 22.49
N GLY A 475 20.38 27.89 23.25
CA GLY A 475 20.53 29.33 23.44
C GLY A 475 19.71 29.83 24.62
N ARG A 476 20.02 31.04 25.09
CA ARG A 476 19.37 31.68 26.24
C ARG A 476 17.91 32.04 25.94
N LEU A 477 17.06 31.95 26.97
CA LEU A 477 15.73 32.53 26.99
C LEU A 477 15.88 33.98 27.45
N ASP A 478 15.82 34.94 26.52
CA ASP A 478 16.02 36.36 26.81
C ASP A 478 14.81 37.03 27.49
#